data_AF-A0A0S8DCM6-F1
#
_entry.id   AF-A0A0S8DCM6-F1
#
_cell.length_a   1.000
_cell.length_b   1.000
_cell.length_c   1.000
_cell.angle_alpha   90.00
_cell.angle_beta   90.00
_cell.angle_gamma   90.00
#
_symmetry.space_group_name_H-M   'P 1'
#
loop_
_entity.id
_entity.type
_entity.pdbx_description
1 polymer ?
#
loop_
_entity_poly.entity_id
_entity_poly.type
_entity_poly.pdbx_seq_one_letter_code
_entity_poly.pdbx_strand_id
1 'polypeptide(L)'
;MEEKRLFLAFDIFSPWIEEEPKGRYIDKNFRHLTLIFLGNVKKEKIDEIISKLPIPSFQIGAVGIFDKILFIPHFHPRVVAFNINWLILEKDILEYRKDLISFFKKLDILVDEKPFLSHVTVARKTFDKKSWKKNFIKLPLAIKKINLYESLKNSNYQSLFSYDLISPFEELEHTADIAFKINGYDYNHLFINGFIALCFKFFKFIEYFPKKVFFIKNIDDVIIELNDLISRMDSEIGSPFKAVSFQANVVSKQNYLEWEMVVDV
;
A
#
# COMPACT_ATOMS: atom_id res chain seq x y z
N MET A 1 13.79 -6.01 34.02
CA MET A 1 13.22 -6.90 32.98
C MET A 1 13.40 -6.19 31.65
N GLU A 2 13.84 -6.91 30.61
CA GLU A 2 14.07 -6.34 29.28
C GLU A 2 12.72 -6.13 28.58
N GLU A 3 12.46 -4.91 28.12
CA GLU A 3 11.24 -4.56 27.37
C GLU A 3 11.60 -4.09 25.96
N LYS A 4 10.74 -4.42 25.00
CA LYS A 4 10.86 -3.95 23.61
C LYS A 4 9.68 -3.09 23.23
N ARG A 5 9.92 -2.02 22.47
CA ARG A 5 8.86 -1.12 22.02
C ARG A 5 8.26 -1.61 20.71
N LEU A 6 7.07 -2.20 20.73
CA LEU A 6 6.52 -2.95 19.61
C LEU A 6 5.36 -2.26 18.89
N PHE A 7 5.20 -2.56 17.60
CA PHE A 7 4.01 -2.23 16.81
C PHE A 7 3.86 -3.19 15.62
N LEU A 8 2.62 -3.40 15.17
CA LEU A 8 2.34 -4.12 13.93
C LEU A 8 2.07 -3.13 12.82
N ALA A 9 2.60 -3.39 11.62
CA ALA A 9 2.42 -2.52 10.48
C ALA A 9 2.41 -3.27 9.14
N PHE A 10 1.82 -2.62 8.14
CA PHE A 10 2.04 -2.97 6.74
C PHE A 10 3.25 -2.23 6.19
N ASP A 11 4.11 -2.93 5.46
CA ASP A 11 5.13 -2.29 4.65
C ASP A 11 4.48 -1.69 3.41
N ILE A 12 4.85 -0.43 3.13
CA ILE A 12 4.24 0.32 2.03
C ILE A 12 5.24 0.47 0.90
N PHE A 13 4.92 -0.19 -0.21
CA PHE A 13 5.61 -0.04 -1.47
C PHE A 13 4.95 1.09 -2.27
N SER A 14 5.75 2.02 -2.78
CA SER A 14 5.30 3.18 -3.54
C SER A 14 6.49 3.74 -4.34
N PRO A 15 6.29 4.35 -5.53
CA PRO A 15 7.33 5.06 -6.26
C PRO A 15 7.61 6.39 -5.55
N TRP A 16 8.23 6.30 -4.38
CA TRP A 16 8.55 7.46 -3.55
C TRP A 16 9.38 8.46 -4.34
N ILE A 17 8.90 9.70 -4.43
CA ILE A 17 9.61 10.79 -5.11
C ILE A 17 10.90 11.11 -4.34
N GLU A 18 11.92 11.50 -5.08
CA GLU A 18 13.18 12.00 -4.54
C GLU A 18 12.96 13.26 -3.67
N GLU A 19 13.90 13.51 -2.75
CA GLU A 19 13.66 14.33 -1.55
C GLU A 19 13.51 15.83 -1.82
N GLU A 20 12.29 16.27 -2.14
CA GLU A 20 11.80 17.62 -1.96
C GLU A 20 10.34 17.56 -1.45
N PRO A 21 9.90 18.42 -0.51
CA PRO A 21 10.54 19.58 0.09
C PRO A 21 11.27 19.32 1.43
N LYS A 22 11.88 20.35 2.03
CA LYS A 22 12.65 20.22 3.30
C LYS A 22 11.86 19.50 4.41
N GLY A 23 12.49 18.48 4.98
CA GLY A 23 11.95 17.66 6.06
C GLY A 23 13.03 16.73 6.62
N ARG A 24 12.86 16.23 7.85
CA ARG A 24 13.61 15.04 8.28
C ARG A 24 12.85 13.81 7.80
N TYR A 25 13.20 13.32 6.62
CA TYR A 25 12.55 12.18 5.98
C TYR A 25 12.71 10.91 6.81
N ILE A 26 11.68 10.07 6.76
CA ILE A 26 11.77 8.66 7.12
C ILE A 26 12.29 7.93 5.89
N ASP A 27 13.32 7.10 6.08
CA ASP A 27 13.87 6.24 5.05
C ASP A 27 12.74 5.48 4.34
N LYS A 28 12.77 5.43 3.01
CA LYS A 28 11.72 4.80 2.20
C LYS A 28 11.48 3.34 2.58
N ASN A 29 12.50 2.62 3.05
CA ASN A 29 12.42 1.23 3.49
C ASN A 29 11.73 1.08 4.86
N PHE A 30 11.59 2.19 5.60
CA PHE A 30 10.94 2.23 6.92
C PHE A 30 9.57 2.90 6.88
N ARG A 31 9.07 3.30 5.69
CA ARG A 31 7.73 3.87 5.53
C ARG A 31 6.70 2.75 5.60
N HIS A 32 5.80 2.87 6.56
CA HIS A 32 4.83 1.84 6.89
C HIS A 32 3.49 2.47 7.30
N LEU A 33 2.43 1.66 7.24
CA LEU A 33 1.15 1.96 7.88
C LEU A 33 1.06 1.18 9.18
N THR A 34 1.12 1.88 10.32
CA THR A 34 0.94 1.26 11.63
C THR A 34 -0.50 0.80 11.81
N LEU A 35 -0.71 -0.49 12.06
CA LEU A 35 -2.03 -1.06 12.36
C LEU A 35 -2.38 -0.92 13.85
N ILE A 36 -1.40 -1.24 14.70
CA ILE A 36 -1.55 -1.17 16.14
C ILE A 36 -0.20 -0.91 16.80
N PHE A 37 -0.18 0.01 17.77
CA PHE A 37 1.00 0.34 18.55
C PHE A 37 0.86 -0.28 19.95
N LEU A 38 1.82 -1.11 20.36
CA LEU A 38 1.74 -1.92 21.58
C LEU A 38 2.49 -1.31 22.77
N GLY A 39 3.29 -0.26 22.53
CA GLY A 39 4.13 0.31 23.57
C GLY A 39 5.28 -0.61 23.96
N ASN A 40 5.70 -0.57 25.22
CA ASN A 40 6.73 -1.44 25.75
C ASN A 40 6.13 -2.78 26.15
N VAL A 41 6.67 -3.87 25.62
CA VAL A 41 6.23 -5.24 25.87
C VAL A 41 7.40 -6.01 26.47
N LYS A 42 7.13 -6.75 27.56
CA LYS A 42 8.14 -7.62 28.19
C LYS A 42 8.57 -8.71 27.21
N LYS A 43 9.86 -9.01 27.20
CA LYS A 43 10.46 -10.02 26.31
C LYS A 43 9.75 -11.38 26.39
N GLU A 44 9.36 -11.81 27.59
CA GLU A 44 8.69 -13.11 27.78
C GLU A 44 7.34 -13.23 27.05
N LYS A 45 6.66 -12.12 26.77
CA LYS A 45 5.37 -12.12 26.04
C LYS A 45 5.56 -12.17 24.52
N ILE A 46 6.77 -11.89 24.00
CA ILE A 46 6.99 -11.70 22.56
C ILE A 46 6.84 -13.03 21.82
N ASP A 47 7.39 -14.13 22.36
CA ASP A 47 7.29 -15.45 21.73
C ASP A 47 5.83 -15.93 21.69
N GLU A 48 5.03 -15.61 22.72
CA GLU A 48 3.60 -15.87 22.73
C GLU A 48 2.86 -15.03 21.66
N ILE A 49 3.21 -13.75 21.52
CA ILE A 49 2.63 -12.90 20.46
C ILE A 49 2.93 -13.48 19.09
N ILE A 50 4.19 -13.82 18.80
CA ILE A 50 4.62 -14.29 17.47
C ILE A 50 3.93 -15.62 17.11
N SER A 51 3.88 -16.56 18.05
CA SER A 51 3.30 -17.90 17.80
C SER A 51 1.79 -17.90 17.59
N LYS A 52 1.07 -16.88 18.08
CA LYS A 52 -0.40 -16.80 18.03
C LYS A 52 -0.93 -15.61 17.24
N LEU A 53 -0.05 -14.82 16.61
CA LEU A 53 -0.46 -13.60 15.90
C LEU A 53 -1.46 -13.97 14.79
N PRO A 54 -2.65 -13.35 14.75
CA PRO A 54 -3.60 -13.65 13.69
C PRO A 54 -3.06 -13.18 12.34
N ILE A 55 -3.28 -14.02 11.33
CA ILE A 55 -2.99 -13.73 9.93
C ILE A 55 -4.25 -13.14 9.29
N PRO A 56 -4.15 -12.15 8.38
CA PRO A 56 -5.32 -11.61 7.68
C PRO A 56 -6.07 -12.69 6.88
N SER A 57 -7.36 -12.47 6.66
CA SER A 57 -8.20 -13.29 5.77
C SER A 57 -7.82 -13.16 4.29
N PHE A 58 -7.20 -12.04 3.91
CA PHE A 58 -6.71 -11.78 2.56
C PHE A 58 -5.25 -12.22 2.38
N GLN A 59 -4.95 -12.79 1.21
CA GLN A 59 -3.62 -13.25 0.81
C GLN A 59 -2.91 -12.29 -0.15
N ILE A 60 -3.66 -11.57 -1.00
CA ILE A 60 -3.13 -10.55 -1.92
C ILE A 60 -3.05 -9.21 -1.20
N GLY A 61 -1.92 -8.52 -1.36
CA GLY A 61 -1.72 -7.19 -0.81
C GLY A 61 -2.67 -6.14 -1.38
N ALA A 62 -3.20 -5.28 -0.53
CA ALA A 62 -4.08 -4.20 -0.98
C ALA A 62 -3.31 -3.11 -1.72
N VAL A 63 -4.02 -2.42 -2.62
CA VAL A 63 -3.51 -1.23 -3.32
C VAL A 63 -4.35 0.01 -3.02
N GLY A 64 -3.72 1.17 -3.12
CA GLY A 64 -4.34 2.44 -2.84
C GLY A 64 -3.63 3.61 -3.51
N ILE A 65 -4.09 4.80 -3.18
CA ILE A 65 -3.49 6.06 -3.61
C ILE A 65 -3.27 6.93 -2.38
N PHE A 66 -2.11 7.58 -2.31
CA PHE A 66 -1.93 8.72 -1.43
C PHE A 66 -2.68 9.92 -1.99
N ASP A 67 -3.82 10.27 -1.39
CA ASP A 67 -4.76 11.26 -1.95
C ASP A 67 -4.62 12.66 -1.34
N LYS A 68 -4.11 12.74 -0.10
CA LYS A 68 -3.89 14.00 0.61
C LYS A 68 -2.72 13.95 1.57
N ILE A 69 -2.13 15.12 1.78
CA ILE A 69 -1.14 15.35 2.83
C ILE A 69 -1.80 15.68 4.17
N LEU A 70 -1.26 15.10 5.23
CA LEU A 70 -1.67 15.27 6.62
C LEU A 70 -0.54 15.89 7.43
N PHE A 71 -0.91 16.77 8.34
CA PHE A 71 -0.01 17.37 9.33
C PHE A 71 -0.48 16.96 10.72
N ILE A 72 0.27 16.09 11.39
CA ILE A 72 -0.20 15.42 12.62
C ILE A 72 0.70 15.81 13.83
N PRO A 73 0.12 16.22 14.97
CA PRO A 73 -1.29 16.62 15.15
C PRO A 73 -1.60 17.95 14.43
N HIS A 74 -2.88 18.25 14.18
CA HIS A 74 -3.32 19.37 13.34
C HIS A 74 -2.72 20.74 13.74
N PHE A 75 -2.84 21.11 15.03
CA PHE A 75 -2.43 22.43 15.54
C PHE A 75 -0.89 22.58 15.62
N HIS A 76 -0.21 21.57 16.18
CA HIS A 76 1.24 21.58 16.38
C HIS A 76 1.89 20.37 15.70
N PRO A 77 1.91 20.32 14.36
CA PRO A 77 2.31 19.11 13.68
C PRO A 77 3.79 18.84 13.89
N ARG A 78 4.03 17.58 14.22
CA ARG A 78 5.36 17.01 14.44
C ARG A 78 5.76 16.11 13.29
N VAL A 79 4.79 15.68 12.48
CA VAL A 79 4.99 14.82 11.33
C VAL A 79 4.19 15.30 10.13
N VAL A 80 4.75 15.02 8.96
CA VAL A 80 4.05 15.01 7.68
C VAL A 80 3.74 13.55 7.36
N ALA A 81 2.49 13.28 7.06
CA ALA A 81 2.03 11.96 6.66
C ALA A 81 1.19 12.06 5.39
N PHE A 82 1.11 10.97 4.64
CA PHE A 82 0.21 10.86 3.51
C PHE A 82 -0.96 9.97 3.89
N ASN A 83 -2.18 10.45 3.66
CA ASN A 83 -3.39 9.65 3.83
C ASN A 83 -3.49 8.64 2.72
N ILE A 84 -3.98 7.45 3.04
CA ILE A 84 -4.28 6.42 2.07
C ILE A 84 -5.77 6.44 1.74
N ASN A 85 -6.08 6.52 0.46
CA ASN A 85 -7.36 6.14 -0.10
C ASN A 85 -7.23 4.72 -0.67
N TRP A 86 -7.83 3.74 0.00
CA TRP A 86 -7.81 2.34 -0.44
C TRP A 86 -8.73 2.15 -1.64
N LEU A 87 -8.24 1.45 -2.67
CA LEU A 87 -9.06 1.12 -3.84
C LEU A 87 -9.70 -0.27 -3.72
N ILE A 88 -9.06 -1.16 -2.96
CA ILE A 88 -9.53 -2.50 -2.65
C ILE A 88 -9.20 -2.84 -1.20
N LEU A 89 -9.92 -3.83 -0.64
CA LEU A 89 -9.64 -4.46 0.66
C LEU A 89 -9.68 -3.54 1.89
N GLU A 90 -10.28 -2.33 1.81
CA GLU A 90 -10.39 -1.43 2.97
C GLU A 90 -11.14 -2.10 4.13
N LYS A 91 -12.26 -2.77 3.82
CA LYS A 91 -13.08 -3.46 4.82
C LYS A 91 -12.30 -4.57 5.50
N ASP A 92 -11.57 -5.37 4.72
CA ASP A 92 -10.75 -6.48 5.20
C ASP A 92 -9.60 -5.98 6.09
N ILE A 93 -8.96 -4.86 5.74
CA ILE A 93 -7.95 -4.21 6.58
C ILE A 93 -8.54 -3.75 7.93
N LEU A 94 -9.74 -3.15 7.90
CA LEU A 94 -10.41 -2.69 9.12
C LEU A 94 -10.85 -3.87 10.00
N GLU A 95 -11.30 -4.97 9.41
CA GLU A 95 -11.63 -6.20 10.11
C GLU A 95 -10.39 -6.83 10.74
N TYR A 96 -9.30 -6.97 9.97
CA TYR A 96 -8.03 -7.47 10.49
C TYR A 96 -7.52 -6.63 11.67
N ARG A 97 -7.66 -5.30 11.61
CA ARG A 97 -7.31 -4.44 12.75
C ARG A 97 -8.17 -4.72 13.99
N LYS A 98 -9.46 -5.02 13.84
CA LYS A 98 -10.33 -5.40 14.96
C LYS A 98 -9.89 -6.72 15.58
N ASP A 99 -9.51 -7.68 14.75
CA ASP A 99 -8.99 -8.98 15.21
C ASP A 99 -7.71 -8.80 16.01
N LEU A 100 -6.79 -7.94 15.54
CA LEU A 100 -5.58 -7.59 16.28
C LEU A 100 -5.89 -6.95 17.63
N ILE A 101 -6.80 -5.97 17.68
CA ILE A 101 -7.20 -5.33 18.95
C ILE A 101 -7.76 -6.38 19.93
N SER A 102 -8.65 -7.26 19.45
CA SER A 102 -9.22 -8.33 20.25
C SER A 102 -8.15 -9.30 20.77
N PHE A 103 -7.22 -9.69 19.89
CA PHE A 103 -6.09 -10.55 20.22
C PHE A 103 -5.20 -9.95 21.33
N PHE A 104 -4.75 -8.70 21.15
CA PHE A 104 -3.86 -8.07 22.13
C PHE A 104 -4.55 -7.77 23.47
N LYS A 105 -5.87 -7.48 23.46
CA LYS A 105 -6.66 -7.37 24.70
C LYS A 105 -6.68 -8.68 25.49
N LYS A 106 -6.82 -9.83 24.82
CA LYS A 106 -6.78 -11.15 25.47
C LYS A 106 -5.42 -11.50 26.08
N LEU A 107 -4.34 -10.83 25.64
CA LEU A 107 -2.99 -10.98 26.20
C LEU A 107 -2.66 -9.94 27.28
N ASP A 108 -3.66 -9.19 27.75
CA ASP A 108 -3.49 -8.07 28.69
C ASP A 108 -2.46 -7.03 28.21
N ILE A 109 -2.46 -6.74 26.90
CA ILE A 109 -1.64 -5.68 26.31
C ILE A 109 -2.57 -4.50 26.01
N LEU A 110 -2.23 -3.34 26.59
CA LEU A 110 -2.97 -2.10 26.36
C LEU A 110 -2.74 -1.62 24.92
N VAL A 111 -3.82 -1.34 24.21
CA VAL A 111 -3.80 -0.91 22.81
C VAL A 111 -4.60 0.37 22.61
N ASP A 112 -4.17 1.23 21.69
CA ASP A 112 -4.89 2.47 21.36
C ASP A 112 -6.12 2.15 20.49
N GLU A 113 -7.31 2.43 21.03
CA GLU A 113 -8.60 2.19 20.37
C GLU A 113 -9.11 3.39 19.58
N LYS A 114 -8.29 4.43 19.38
CA LYS A 114 -8.66 5.57 18.53
C LYS A 114 -9.12 5.11 17.13
N PRO A 115 -9.98 5.91 16.47
CA PRO A 115 -10.35 5.69 15.09
C PRO A 115 -9.12 5.50 14.20
N PHE A 116 -9.20 4.53 13.30
CA PHE A 116 -8.10 4.23 12.40
C PHE A 116 -7.94 5.36 11.39
N LEU A 117 -6.77 6.00 11.39
CA LEU A 117 -6.37 6.95 10.37
C LEU A 117 -5.38 6.23 9.45
N SER A 118 -5.82 5.82 8.26
CA SER A 118 -4.96 5.15 7.28
C SER A 118 -3.93 6.14 6.73
N HIS A 119 -2.74 6.18 7.31
CA HIS A 119 -1.68 7.10 6.90
C HIS A 119 -0.28 6.51 7.02
N VAL A 120 0.63 7.02 6.20
CA VAL A 120 2.07 6.72 6.27
C VAL A 120 2.80 7.98 6.65
N THR A 121 3.60 7.91 7.71
CA THR A 121 4.47 9.04 8.05
C THR A 121 5.63 9.11 7.07
N VAL A 122 5.86 10.27 6.46
CA VAL A 122 6.90 10.48 5.45
C VAL A 122 8.05 11.31 6.00
N ALA A 123 7.74 12.32 6.82
CA ALA A 123 8.76 13.16 7.42
C ALA A 123 8.39 13.60 8.85
N ARG A 124 9.40 13.93 9.63
CA ARG A 124 9.28 14.52 10.96
C ARG A 124 9.80 15.96 10.95
N LYS A 125 9.42 16.75 11.95
CA LYS A 125 9.92 18.12 12.16
C LYS A 125 11.47 18.15 12.12
N THR A 126 12.11 19.18 11.57
CA THR A 126 11.56 20.43 10.99
C THR A 126 11.06 20.27 9.56
N PHE A 127 9.98 20.97 9.20
CA PHE A 127 9.42 21.05 7.84
C PHE A 127 8.58 22.32 7.66
N ASP A 128 8.41 22.79 6.42
CA ASP A 128 7.51 23.90 6.08
C ASP A 128 6.18 23.40 5.48
N LYS A 129 5.05 23.69 6.14
CA LYS A 129 3.74 23.18 5.70
C LYS A 129 3.35 23.68 4.31
N LYS A 130 3.70 24.92 3.95
CA LYS A 130 3.30 25.51 2.66
C LYS A 130 4.02 24.81 1.51
N SER A 131 5.33 24.61 1.65
CA SER A 131 6.13 23.87 0.68
C SER A 131 5.64 22.43 0.53
N TRP A 132 5.36 21.73 1.63
CA TRP A 132 4.81 20.37 1.60
C TRP A 132 3.45 20.27 0.90
N LYS A 133 2.54 21.23 1.11
CA LYS A 133 1.26 21.27 0.39
C LYS A 133 1.45 21.56 -1.10
N LYS A 134 2.35 22.48 -1.45
CA LYS A 134 2.60 22.88 -2.84
C LYS A 134 3.20 21.75 -3.68
N ASN A 135 4.08 20.95 -3.07
CA ASN A 135 4.81 19.87 -3.76
C ASN A 135 4.16 18.49 -3.57
N PHE A 136 3.02 18.41 -2.87
CA PHE A 136 2.32 17.14 -2.75
C PHE A 136 1.76 16.73 -4.10
N ILE A 137 2.10 15.52 -4.52
CA ILE A 137 1.47 14.84 -5.64
C ILE A 137 0.90 13.51 -5.14
N LYS A 138 -0.14 13.03 -5.83
CA LYS A 138 -0.67 11.70 -5.54
C LYS A 138 0.32 10.65 -5.99
N LEU A 139 0.44 9.59 -5.20
CA LEU A 139 1.32 8.47 -5.47
C LEU A 139 0.56 7.16 -5.29
N PRO A 140 0.80 6.15 -6.14
CA PRO A 140 0.19 4.85 -5.96
C PRO A 140 0.90 4.13 -4.82
N LEU A 141 0.22 3.18 -4.20
CA LEU A 141 0.83 2.31 -3.19
C LEU A 141 0.30 0.89 -3.28
N ALA A 142 1.11 -0.03 -2.76
CA ALA A 142 0.77 -1.42 -2.55
C ALA A 142 1.33 -1.90 -1.21
N ILE A 143 0.64 -2.86 -0.58
CA ILE A 143 1.15 -3.61 0.56
C ILE A 143 1.79 -4.91 0.06
N LYS A 144 2.93 -5.29 0.62
CA LYS A 144 3.56 -6.60 0.34
C LYS A 144 3.78 -7.47 1.56
N LYS A 145 3.91 -6.86 2.75
CA LYS A 145 4.27 -7.57 3.97
C LYS A 145 3.55 -7.00 5.18
N ILE A 146 3.36 -7.87 6.16
CA ILE A 146 2.94 -7.52 7.52
C ILE A 146 4.14 -7.81 8.42
N ASN A 147 4.47 -6.85 9.28
CA ASN A 147 5.58 -7.00 10.19
C ASN A 147 5.18 -6.66 11.62
N LEU A 148 5.68 -7.45 12.56
CA LEU A 148 5.82 -7.05 13.95
C LEU A 148 7.19 -6.40 14.12
N TYR A 149 7.19 -5.10 14.30
CA TYR A 149 8.40 -4.32 14.43
C TYR A 149 8.76 -4.04 15.88
N GLU A 150 10.06 -4.12 16.18
CA GLU A 150 10.68 -3.41 17.28
C GLU A 150 11.07 -2.00 16.83
N SER A 151 10.59 -0.99 17.54
CA SER A 151 10.99 0.40 17.37
C SER A 151 12.31 0.68 18.07
N LEU A 152 13.36 0.90 17.28
CA LEU A 152 14.67 1.31 17.76
C LEU A 152 14.78 2.86 17.80
N LYS A 153 15.97 3.36 18.15
CA LYS A 153 16.26 4.80 18.14
C LYS A 153 16.23 5.34 16.70
N ASN A 154 15.96 6.65 16.57
CA ASN A 154 16.00 7.39 15.30
C ASN A 154 15.06 6.88 14.18
N SER A 155 13.92 6.27 14.53
CA SER A 155 12.97 5.71 13.55
C SER A 155 13.56 4.57 12.71
N ASN A 156 14.54 3.86 13.26
CA ASN A 156 14.94 2.55 12.75
C ASN A 156 14.01 1.48 13.32
N TYR A 157 13.75 0.46 12.51
CA TYR A 157 12.86 -0.65 12.85
C TYR A 157 13.55 -1.98 12.58
N GLN A 158 13.33 -2.95 13.45
CA GLN A 158 13.75 -4.33 13.25
C GLN A 158 12.52 -5.21 13.21
N SER A 159 12.35 -6.01 12.15
CA SER A 159 11.29 -7.00 12.10
C SER A 159 11.60 -8.14 13.07
N LEU A 160 10.64 -8.49 13.92
CA LEU A 160 10.66 -9.67 14.79
C LEU A 160 9.86 -10.83 14.21
N PHE A 161 8.89 -10.52 13.35
CA PHE A 161 8.06 -11.46 12.62
C PHE A 161 7.60 -10.79 11.33
N SER A 162 7.57 -11.56 10.24
CA SER A 162 7.12 -11.12 8.94
C SER A 162 6.15 -12.14 8.35
N TYR A 163 5.08 -11.66 7.74
CA TYR A 163 4.16 -12.45 6.92
C TYR A 163 4.09 -11.81 5.52
N ASP A 164 4.45 -12.60 4.51
CA ASP A 164 4.44 -12.17 3.12
C ASP A 164 3.04 -12.31 2.53
N LEU A 165 2.59 -11.25 1.87
CA LEU A 165 1.38 -11.26 1.05
C LEU A 165 1.78 -11.49 -0.41
N ILE A 166 0.88 -12.10 -1.18
CA ILE A 166 1.01 -12.18 -2.63
C ILE A 166 1.00 -10.74 -3.16
N SER A 167 2.03 -10.36 -3.90
CA SER A 167 2.11 -9.01 -4.47
C SER A 167 0.95 -8.79 -5.44
N PRO A 168 0.21 -7.66 -5.36
CA PRO A 168 -0.89 -7.37 -6.27
C PRO A 168 -0.42 -7.27 -7.73
N PHE A 169 0.83 -6.86 -7.92
CA PHE A 169 1.51 -6.90 -9.20
C PHE A 169 3.03 -7.02 -9.03
N GLU A 170 3.70 -7.56 -10.04
CA GLU A 170 5.17 -7.64 -10.14
C GLU A 170 5.56 -7.33 -11.58
N GLU A 171 6.58 -6.51 -11.77
CA GLU A 171 7.14 -6.28 -13.10
C GLU A 171 7.96 -7.50 -13.53
N LEU A 172 7.79 -7.92 -14.78
CA LEU A 172 8.50 -9.03 -15.40
C LEU A 172 9.55 -8.50 -16.36
N GLU A 173 10.68 -9.20 -16.47
CA GLU A 173 11.65 -8.92 -17.53
C GLU A 173 11.05 -9.34 -18.88
N HIS A 174 10.93 -8.38 -19.81
CA HIS A 174 10.43 -8.60 -21.15
C HIS A 174 11.31 -7.84 -22.15
N THR A 175 11.60 -8.45 -23.30
CA THR A 175 12.71 -8.00 -24.17
C THR A 175 12.45 -6.71 -24.92
N ALA A 176 11.19 -6.34 -25.15
CA ALA A 176 10.81 -5.19 -25.97
C ALA A 176 9.71 -4.31 -25.35
N ASP A 177 8.97 -4.83 -24.36
CA ASP A 177 7.76 -4.22 -23.82
C ASP A 177 7.82 -4.22 -22.29
N ILE A 178 6.89 -3.54 -21.64
CA ILE A 178 6.73 -3.67 -20.19
C ILE A 178 5.72 -4.78 -19.94
N ALA A 179 6.08 -5.75 -19.10
CA ALA A 179 5.18 -6.82 -18.69
C ALA A 179 5.00 -6.81 -17.17
N PHE A 180 3.80 -7.16 -16.72
CA PHE A 180 3.49 -7.32 -15.31
C PHE A 180 2.75 -8.64 -15.07
N LYS A 181 3.08 -9.32 -13.99
CA LYS A 181 2.21 -10.33 -13.39
C LYS A 181 1.24 -9.61 -12.45
N ILE A 182 -0.05 -9.69 -12.71
CA ILE A 182 -1.13 -9.09 -11.93
C ILE A 182 -1.90 -10.19 -11.18
N ASN A 183 -2.11 -10.02 -9.88
CA ASN A 183 -2.88 -10.95 -9.05
C ASN A 183 -4.16 -10.29 -8.55
N GLY A 184 -5.29 -10.99 -8.54
CA GLY A 184 -6.57 -10.46 -8.02
C GLY A 184 -7.57 -11.55 -7.68
N TYR A 185 -8.51 -11.31 -6.76
CA TYR A 185 -9.54 -12.29 -6.43
C TYR A 185 -10.62 -12.44 -7.51
N ASP A 186 -10.80 -11.39 -8.31
CA ASP A 186 -11.76 -11.30 -9.40
C ASP A 186 -11.23 -10.32 -10.47
N TYR A 187 -12.00 -10.14 -11.56
CA TYR A 187 -11.61 -9.25 -12.65
C TYR A 187 -11.57 -7.76 -12.24
N ASN A 188 -12.35 -7.33 -11.24
CA ASN A 188 -12.25 -5.95 -10.73
C ASN A 188 -10.92 -5.74 -9.99
N HIS A 189 -10.47 -6.73 -9.23
CA HIS A 189 -9.14 -6.71 -8.60
C HIS A 189 -8.04 -6.70 -9.66
N LEU A 190 -8.14 -7.51 -10.72
CA LEU A 190 -7.16 -7.50 -11.81
C LEU A 190 -7.09 -6.12 -12.48
N PHE A 191 -8.22 -5.49 -12.76
CA PHE A 191 -8.26 -4.13 -13.30
C PHE A 191 -7.60 -3.11 -12.37
N ILE A 192 -7.99 -3.08 -11.09
CA ILE A 192 -7.46 -2.09 -10.13
C ILE A 192 -5.96 -2.31 -9.91
N ASN A 193 -5.51 -3.55 -9.79
CA ASN A 193 -4.10 -3.87 -9.59
C ASN A 193 -3.27 -3.59 -10.86
N GLY A 194 -3.80 -3.88 -12.06
CA GLY A 194 -3.19 -3.50 -13.34
C GLY A 194 -3.08 -1.99 -13.51
N PHE A 195 -4.14 -1.25 -13.19
CA PHE A 195 -4.12 0.21 -13.18
C PHE A 195 -3.04 0.77 -12.25
N ILE A 196 -2.94 0.24 -11.02
CA ILE A 196 -1.92 0.67 -10.07
C ILE A 196 -0.52 0.30 -10.59
N ALA A 197 -0.32 -0.85 -11.23
CA ALA A 197 0.95 -1.21 -11.84
C ALA A 197 1.39 -0.17 -12.90
N LEU A 198 0.48 0.28 -13.76
CA LEU A 198 0.73 1.38 -14.71
C LEU A 198 1.08 2.69 -13.97
N CYS A 199 0.37 3.02 -12.89
CA CYS A 199 0.68 4.20 -12.07
C CYS A 199 2.08 4.14 -11.44
N PHE A 200 2.60 2.95 -11.13
CA PHE A 200 3.97 2.81 -10.62
C PHE A 200 5.03 3.19 -11.66
N LYS A 201 4.72 3.03 -12.95
CA LYS A 201 5.55 3.50 -14.06
C LYS A 201 5.32 4.97 -14.38
N PHE A 202 4.08 5.44 -14.26
CA PHE A 202 3.71 6.82 -14.55
C PHE A 202 2.59 7.33 -13.63
N PHE A 203 2.96 7.93 -12.49
CA PHE A 203 2.01 8.28 -11.43
C PHE A 203 0.94 9.30 -11.86
N LYS A 204 1.15 10.08 -12.93
CA LYS A 204 0.12 10.99 -13.47
C LYS A 204 -1.14 10.24 -13.92
N PHE A 205 -1.02 8.94 -14.21
CA PHE A 205 -2.14 8.08 -14.57
C PHE A 205 -3.21 7.99 -13.46
N ILE A 206 -2.85 8.29 -12.20
CA ILE A 206 -3.79 8.35 -11.07
C ILE A 206 -4.98 9.27 -11.33
N GLU A 207 -4.78 10.39 -12.02
CA GLU A 207 -5.85 11.37 -12.25
C GLU A 207 -6.97 10.82 -13.17
N TYR A 208 -6.69 9.73 -13.87
CA TYR A 208 -7.64 9.07 -14.77
C TYR A 208 -8.44 7.96 -14.09
N PHE A 209 -8.13 7.62 -12.82
CA PHE A 209 -8.86 6.56 -12.12
C PHE A 209 -10.38 6.82 -12.16
N PRO A 210 -11.19 5.83 -12.57
CA PRO A 210 -12.61 6.01 -12.72
C PRO A 210 -13.29 6.39 -11.40
N LYS A 211 -14.17 7.40 -11.46
CA LYS A 211 -14.99 7.80 -10.31
C LYS A 211 -16.15 6.83 -10.03
N LYS A 212 -16.50 5.99 -11.00
CA LYS A 212 -17.59 5.01 -10.92
C LYS A 212 -17.00 3.60 -10.96
N VAL A 213 -17.60 2.71 -10.18
CA VAL A 213 -17.26 1.29 -10.21
C VAL A 213 -17.65 0.72 -11.57
N PHE A 214 -16.70 0.14 -12.29
CA PHE A 214 -16.98 -0.61 -13.50
C PHE A 214 -17.55 -1.98 -13.14
N PHE A 215 -18.41 -2.50 -14.03
CA PHE A 215 -18.85 -3.89 -13.92
C PHE A 215 -18.02 -4.73 -14.87
N ILE A 216 -16.87 -5.21 -14.39
CA ILE A 216 -15.93 -5.99 -15.18
C ILE A 216 -16.26 -7.47 -15.04
N LYS A 217 -16.58 -8.13 -16.16
CA LYS A 217 -17.07 -9.52 -16.18
C LYS A 217 -16.00 -10.53 -16.57
N ASN A 218 -15.04 -10.11 -17.37
CA ASN A 218 -14.00 -10.96 -17.93
C ASN A 218 -12.71 -10.16 -18.15
N ILE A 219 -11.70 -10.82 -18.71
CA ILE A 219 -10.40 -10.19 -18.98
C ILE A 219 -10.44 -9.18 -20.13
N ASP A 220 -11.28 -9.39 -21.15
CA ASP A 220 -11.39 -8.44 -22.26
C ASP A 220 -11.93 -7.10 -21.76
N ASP A 221 -12.91 -7.11 -20.85
CA ASP A 221 -13.41 -5.90 -20.19
C ASP A 221 -12.28 -5.18 -19.42
N VAL A 222 -11.41 -5.92 -18.71
CA VAL A 222 -10.25 -5.33 -18.03
C VAL A 222 -9.35 -4.60 -19.03
N ILE A 223 -9.02 -5.25 -20.14
CA ILE A 223 -8.11 -4.72 -21.17
C ILE A 223 -8.72 -3.51 -21.86
N ILE A 224 -10.01 -3.57 -22.21
CA ILE A 224 -10.74 -2.45 -22.82
C ILE A 224 -10.72 -1.23 -21.91
N GLU A 225 -11.04 -1.40 -20.63
CA GLU A 225 -11.08 -0.27 -19.67
C GLU A 225 -9.69 0.32 -19.42
N LEU A 226 -8.63 -0.52 -19.34
CA LEU A 226 -7.26 -0.01 -19.23
C LEU A 226 -6.82 0.75 -20.49
N ASN A 227 -7.18 0.26 -21.68
CA ASN A 227 -6.88 0.93 -22.94
C ASN A 227 -7.65 2.24 -23.13
N ASP A 228 -8.90 2.31 -22.67
CA ASP A 228 -9.66 3.56 -22.64
C ASP A 228 -8.98 4.60 -21.74
N LEU A 229 -8.49 4.19 -20.56
CA LEU A 229 -7.74 5.06 -19.67
C LEU A 229 -6.43 5.56 -20.29
N ILE A 230 -5.67 4.67 -20.94
CA ILE A 230 -4.43 5.01 -21.67
C ILE A 230 -4.74 6.02 -22.77
N SER A 231 -5.77 5.76 -23.59
CA SER A 231 -6.16 6.62 -24.70
C SER A 231 -6.59 8.01 -24.23
N ARG A 232 -7.37 8.09 -23.14
CA ARG A 232 -7.77 9.36 -22.54
C ARG A 232 -6.56 10.15 -22.03
N MET A 233 -5.66 9.51 -21.30
CA MET A 233 -4.43 10.17 -20.83
C MET A 233 -3.58 10.68 -22.00
N ASP A 234 -3.39 9.84 -23.02
CA ASP A 234 -2.57 10.19 -24.18
C ASP A 234 -3.10 11.45 -24.88
N SER A 235 -4.42 11.51 -25.09
CA SER A 235 -5.08 12.64 -25.73
C SER A 235 -4.96 13.96 -24.95
N GLU A 236 -4.78 13.91 -23.63
CA GLU A 236 -4.76 15.10 -22.77
C GLU A 236 -3.34 15.57 -22.43
N ILE A 237 -2.45 14.65 -22.07
CA ILE A 237 -1.11 14.97 -21.55
C ILE A 237 0.02 14.16 -22.19
N GLY A 238 -0.29 13.26 -23.12
CA GLY A 238 0.64 12.27 -23.65
C GLY A 238 0.83 11.08 -22.71
N SER A 239 0.87 9.88 -23.27
CA SER A 239 1.05 8.62 -22.55
C SER A 239 2.38 7.96 -22.92
N PRO A 240 3.14 7.43 -21.93
CA PRO A 240 4.27 6.56 -22.23
C PRO A 240 3.83 5.14 -22.62
N PHE A 241 2.54 4.84 -22.56
CA PHE A 241 1.95 3.56 -22.94
C PHE A 241 1.09 3.75 -24.19
N LYS A 242 1.20 2.83 -25.15
CA LYS A 242 0.36 2.78 -26.34
C LYS A 242 -0.90 1.97 -26.10
N ALA A 243 -0.76 0.76 -25.56
CA ALA A 243 -1.87 -0.14 -25.28
C ALA A 243 -1.48 -1.29 -24.34
N VAL A 244 -2.46 -1.88 -23.67
CA VAL A 244 -2.40 -3.21 -23.07
C VAL A 244 -2.80 -4.23 -24.14
N SER A 245 -1.96 -5.25 -24.33
CA SER A 245 -2.16 -6.30 -25.33
C SER A 245 -3.36 -7.20 -25.00
N PHE A 246 -4.06 -7.66 -26.04
CA PHE A 246 -5.12 -8.67 -25.96
C PHE A 246 -4.58 -10.11 -25.85
N GLN A 247 -3.27 -10.31 -25.90
CA GLN A 247 -2.64 -11.61 -25.65
C GLN A 247 -2.65 -11.90 -24.15
N ALA A 248 -3.83 -12.23 -23.60
CA ALA A 248 -4.00 -12.44 -22.17
C ALA A 248 -4.30 -13.91 -21.85
N ASN A 249 -3.41 -14.52 -21.07
CA ASN A 249 -3.69 -15.77 -20.38
C ASN A 249 -4.00 -15.46 -18.92
N VAL A 250 -5.26 -15.62 -18.51
CA VAL A 250 -5.63 -15.60 -17.08
C VAL A 250 -5.55 -17.02 -16.55
N VAL A 251 -4.68 -17.23 -15.57
CA VAL A 251 -4.54 -18.50 -14.88
C VAL A 251 -5.32 -18.43 -13.57
N SER A 252 -6.33 -19.29 -13.42
CA SER A 252 -6.98 -19.48 -12.14
C SER A 252 -6.07 -20.29 -11.22
N LYS A 253 -5.72 -19.71 -10.07
CA LYS A 253 -5.09 -20.38 -8.93
C LYS A 253 -6.19 -20.74 -7.93
N GLN A 254 -5.87 -21.53 -6.90
CA GLN A 254 -6.85 -22.08 -5.95
C GLN A 254 -7.83 -21.02 -5.39
N ASN A 255 -7.35 -19.82 -5.06
CA ASN A 255 -8.16 -18.76 -4.43
C ASN A 255 -8.05 -17.40 -5.11
N TYR A 256 -7.39 -17.30 -6.27
CA TYR A 256 -7.19 -16.03 -6.96
C TYR A 256 -6.90 -16.22 -8.46
N LEU A 257 -6.93 -15.13 -9.21
CA LEU A 257 -6.58 -15.03 -10.62
C LEU A 257 -5.20 -14.41 -10.77
N GLU A 258 -4.43 -14.95 -11.70
CA GLU A 258 -3.13 -14.43 -12.13
C GLU A 258 -3.22 -14.07 -13.62
N TRP A 259 -2.77 -12.88 -14.00
CA TRP A 259 -2.78 -12.40 -15.37
C TRP A 259 -1.43 -11.79 -15.74
N GLU A 260 -0.87 -12.21 -16.87
CA GLU A 260 0.27 -11.54 -17.48
C GLU A 260 -0.21 -10.38 -18.36
N MET A 261 -0.05 -9.16 -17.85
CA MET A 261 -0.38 -7.91 -18.54
C MET A 261 0.84 -7.40 -19.30
N VAL A 262 0.78 -7.45 -20.63
CA VAL A 262 1.81 -6.87 -21.52
C VAL A 262 1.36 -5.49 -21.97
N VAL A 263 2.25 -4.51 -21.89
CA VAL A 263 2.00 -3.10 -22.17
C VAL A 263 3.00 -2.60 -23.22
N ASP A 264 2.46 -2.21 -24.37
CA ASP A 264 3.21 -1.60 -25.46
C ASP A 264 3.59 -0.16 -25.06
N VAL A 265 4.85 0.22 -25.26
CA VAL A 265 5.39 1.56 -24.96
C VAL A 265 5.82 2.32 -26.20
#